data_AF-A0A142YF47-F1
#
_entry.id   AF-A0A142YF47-F1
#
_cell.length_a   1.000
_cell.length_b   1.000
_cell.length_c   1.000
_cell.angle_alpha   90.00
_cell.angle_beta   90.00
_cell.angle_gamma   90.00
#
_symmetry.space_group_name_H-M   'P 1'
#
loop_
_entity.id
_entity.type
_entity.pdbx_description
1 polymer ?
#
loop_
_entity_poly.entity_id
_entity_poly.type
_entity_poly.pdbx_seq_one_letter_code
_entity_poly.pdbx_strand_id
1 'polypeptide(L)' 'MNDARQIDGSRFARFDPPAMRRGGPTVGWRINGHPARLLIWSPEEWEGLDVRPIDAQYHPVGVWCALRLEE' A
#
# COMPACT_ATOMS: atom_id res chain seq x y z
N MET A 1 -26.33 -19.58 -18.18
CA MET A 1 -25.15 -19.28 -19.02
C MET A 1 -24.27 -18.37 -18.18
N ASN A 2 -23.29 -18.97 -17.49
CA ASN A 2 -22.37 -18.29 -16.58
C ASN A 2 -21.34 -17.51 -17.38
N ASP A 3 -21.13 -16.25 -17.04
CA ASP A 3 -19.95 -15.50 -17.50
C ASP A 3 -19.40 -14.70 -16.31
N ALA A 4 -18.85 -15.45 -15.35
CA ALA A 4 -18.08 -14.88 -14.27
C ALA A 4 -16.70 -14.53 -14.84
N ARG A 5 -16.54 -13.26 -15.25
CA ARG A 5 -15.23 -12.70 -15.58
C ARG A 5 -14.36 -12.80 -14.34
N GLN A 6 -13.46 -13.77 -14.36
CA GLN A 6 -12.41 -13.96 -13.38
C GLN A 6 -11.50 -12.73 -13.43
N ILE A 7 -11.73 -11.77 -12.53
CA ILE A 7 -10.84 -10.63 -12.36
C ILE A 7 -9.62 -11.16 -11.62
N ASP A 8 -8.54 -11.34 -12.39
CA ASP A 8 -7.21 -11.69 -11.90
C ASP A 8 -6.76 -10.64 -10.86
N GLY A 9 -6.89 -10.99 -9.58
CA GLY A 9 -6.47 -10.17 -8.44
C GLY A 9 -4.94 -10.02 -8.32
N SER A 10 -4.17 -10.49 -9.30
CA SER A 10 -2.70 -10.47 -9.27
C SER A 10 -2.08 -9.14 -9.71
N ARG A 11 -2.89 -8.12 -10.01
CA ARG A 11 -2.40 -6.81 -10.49
C ARG A 11 -2.51 -5.72 -9.44
N PHE A 12 -2.11 -6.02 -8.21
CA PHE A 12 -1.75 -4.98 -7.25
C PHE A 12 -0.70 -4.11 -7.92
N ALA A 13 -0.96 -2.82 -8.08
CA ALA A 13 0.10 -1.88 -8.36
C ALA A 13 1.01 -1.90 -7.14
N ARG A 14 1.99 -2.79 -7.12
CA ARG A 14 3.16 -2.63 -6.25
C ARG A 14 3.66 -1.24 -6.60
N PHE A 15 3.59 -0.33 -5.64
CA PHE A 15 4.56 0.74 -5.64
C PHE A 15 5.90 0.08 -5.32
N ASP A 16 6.49 -0.55 -6.33
CA ASP A 16 7.91 -0.88 -6.36
C ASP A 16 8.58 0.46 -6.66
N PRO A 17 9.14 1.16 -5.65
CA PRO A 17 9.92 2.34 -5.94
C PRO A 17 10.97 1.96 -6.99
N PRO A 18 11.15 2.75 -8.06
CA PRO A 18 12.03 2.38 -9.17
C PRO A 18 13.38 1.99 -8.60
N ALA A 19 13.86 0.78 -8.93
CA ALA A 19 15.10 0.17 -8.44
C ALA A 19 16.14 1.26 -8.19
N MET A 20 16.26 1.66 -6.91
CA MET A 20 16.93 2.89 -6.56
C MET A 20 18.40 2.75 -6.91
N ARG A 21 18.82 3.47 -7.95
CA ARG A 21 20.23 3.66 -8.28
C ARG A 21 20.92 4.08 -6.98
N ARG A 22 21.91 3.30 -6.56
CA ARG A 22 22.81 3.63 -5.44
C ARG A 22 23.33 5.06 -5.66
N GLY A 23 22.82 6.06 -4.95
CA GLY A 23 23.38 7.41 -5.02
C GLY A 23 22.47 8.62 -4.89
N GLY A 24 21.28 8.55 -4.26
CA GLY A 24 20.50 9.75 -3.92
C GLY A 24 19.76 9.58 -2.60
N PRO A 25 19.56 10.65 -1.81
CA PRO A 25 18.87 10.58 -0.52
C PRO A 25 17.38 10.36 -0.74
N THR A 26 16.97 9.12 -0.86
CA THR A 26 15.57 8.72 -0.73
C THR A 26 15.17 8.82 0.72
N VAL A 27 14.15 9.64 0.99
CA VAL A 27 13.48 9.73 2.29
C VAL A 27 12.79 8.38 2.54
N GLY A 28 13.54 7.44 3.11
CA GLY A 28 13.00 6.19 3.63
C GLY A 28 12.41 6.44 5.01
N TRP A 29 11.20 5.94 5.26
CA TRP A 29 10.57 6.08 6.57
C TRP A 29 11.20 5.06 7.52
N ARG A 30 11.45 5.48 8.77
CA ARG A 30 11.92 4.59 9.83
C ARG A 30 11.07 4.77 11.07
N ILE A 31 10.75 3.67 11.72
CA ILE A 31 10.10 3.65 13.04
C ILE A 31 11.09 3.00 13.99
N ASN A 32 11.51 3.72 15.02
CA ASN A 32 12.49 3.23 16.00
C ASN A 32 13.78 2.68 15.34
N GLY A 33 14.20 3.28 14.22
CA GLY A 33 15.38 2.84 13.46
C GLY A 33 15.14 1.70 12.47
N HIS A 34 13.98 1.05 12.51
CA HIS A 34 13.61 0.00 11.56
C HIS A 34 13.01 0.60 10.29
N PRO A 35 13.37 0.12 9.09
CA PRO A 35 12.76 0.55 7.84
C PRO A 35 11.24 0.32 7.86
N ALA A 36 10.52 1.27 7.30
CA ALA A 36 9.07 1.25 7.23
C ALA A 36 8.58 1.82 5.90
N ARG A 37 7.37 1.42 5.51
CA ARG A 37 6.66 1.90 4.33
C ARG A 37 5.24 2.30 4.67
N LEU A 38 4.75 3.32 3.97
CA LEU A 38 3.35 3.74 4.03
C LEU A 38 2.55 3.00 2.95
N LEU A 39 1.53 2.26 3.37
CA LEU A 39 0.50 1.74 2.49
C LEU A 39 -0.60 2.80 2.37
N ILE A 40 -1.10 3.01 1.16
CA ILE A 40 -2.16 3.97 0.85
C ILE A 40 -3.20 3.25 0.00
N TRP A 41 -4.48 3.44 0.31
CA TRP A 41 -5.62 2.93 -0.44
C TRP A 41 -6.56 4.06 -0.82
N SER A 42 -7.07 4.05 -2.04
CA SER A 42 -8.26 4.81 -2.42
C SER A 42 -9.49 4.32 -1.65
N PRO A 43 -10.61 5.06 -1.67
CA PRO A 43 -11.86 4.58 -1.08
C PRO A 43 -12.32 3.24 -1.68
N GLU A 44 -12.22 3.09 -3.00
CA GLU A 44 -12.63 1.86 -3.70
C GLU A 44 -11.74 0.67 -3.33
N GLU A 45 -10.42 0.91 -3.24
CA GLU A 45 -9.46 -0.11 -2.83
C GLU A 45 -9.70 -0.56 -1.38
N TRP A 46 -10.00 0.39 -0.49
CA TRP A 46 -10.32 0.13 0.90
C TRP A 46 -11.58 -0.72 1.08
N GLU A 47 -12.62 -0.45 0.30
CA GLU A 47 -13.86 -1.25 0.33
C GLU A 47 -13.67 -2.67 -0.21
N GLY A 48 -12.70 -2.87 -1.11
CA GLY A 48 -12.36 -4.17 -1.67
C GLY A 48 -11.48 -5.05 -0.77
N LEU A 49 -11.03 -4.57 0.39
CA LEU A 49 -10.19 -5.35 1.29
C LEU A 49 -11.00 -6.41 2.05
N ASP A 50 -10.61 -7.68 1.90
CA ASP A 50 -11.17 -8.78 2.68
C ASP A 50 -10.94 -8.59 4.19
N VAL A 51 -9.76 -8.08 4.55
CA VAL A 51 -9.37 -7.76 5.93
C VAL A 51 -8.80 -6.35 5.96
N ARG A 52 -9.49 -5.46 6.68
CA ARG A 52 -9.04 -4.09 6.89
C ARG A 52 -8.05 -4.03 8.05
N PRO A 53 -6.89 -3.39 7.87
CA PRO A 53 -5.97 -3.24 8.98
C PRO A 53 -6.53 -2.32 10.06
N ILE A 54 -6.42 -2.75 11.32
CA ILE A 54 -6.99 -2.03 12.47
C ILE A 54 -6.32 -0.68 12.74
N ASP A 55 -5.07 -0.54 12.32
CA ASP A 55 -4.25 0.65 12.53
C ASP A 55 -4.25 1.60 11.33
N ALA A 56 -5.05 1.30 10.31
CA ALA A 56 -5.22 2.21 9.18
C ALA A 56 -6.00 3.47 9.61
N GLN A 57 -5.58 4.62 9.10
CA GLN A 57 -6.19 5.91 9.38
C GLN A 57 -6.65 6.58 8.08
N TYR A 58 -7.80 7.25 8.14
CA TYR A 58 -8.32 8.02 7.01
C TYR A 58 -7.67 9.41 6.97
N HIS A 59 -7.05 9.75 5.86
CA HIS A 59 -6.45 11.05 5.62
C HIS A 59 -7.49 12.02 5.02
N PRO A 60 -7.49 13.32 5.40
CA PRO A 60 -8.47 14.30 4.91
C PRO A 60 -8.54 14.48 3.38
N VAL A 61 -7.52 14.03 2.66
CA VAL A 61 -7.48 14.06 1.18
C VAL A 61 -8.30 12.93 0.53
N GLY A 62 -8.91 12.04 1.32
CA GLY A 62 -9.79 10.99 0.80
C GLY A 62 -9.14 9.62 0.61
N VAL A 63 -8.05 9.32 1.33
CA VAL A 63 -7.36 8.02 1.24
C VAL A 63 -7.21 7.39 2.61
N TRP A 64 -7.13 6.06 2.65
CA TRP A 64 -6.75 5.31 3.84
C TRP A 64 -5.26 5.04 3.83
N CYS A 65 -4.60 5.15 4.98
CA CYS A 65 -3.16 4.94 5.10
C CYS A 65 -2.84 4.04 6.28
N ALA A 66 -1.88 3.13 6.14
CA ALA A 66 -1.33 2.37 7.27
C ALA A 66 0.19 2.24 7.16
N LEU A 67 0.86 2.19 8.30
CA LEU A 67 2.32 2.13 8.35
C LEU A 67 2.78 0.70 8.61
N ARG A 68 3.71 0.19 7.81
CA ARG A 68 4.24 -1.18 7.94
C ARG A 68 5.75 -1.14 8.10
N LEU A 69 6.27 -1.95 9.00
CA LEU A 69 7.71 -2.25 9.00
C LEU A 69 8.04 -3.04 7.73
N GLU A 70 9.21 -2.79 7.16
CA GLU A 70 9.76 -3.66 6.12
C GLU A 70 10.35 -4.90 6.80
N GLU A 71 10.04 -6.09 6.25
CA GLU A 71 10.59 -7.38 6.70
C GLU A 71 12.06 -7.55 6.30
#